data_AF-A0A9X6QNV5-F1
#
_entry.id   AF-A0A9X6QNV5-F1
#
_cell.length_a   1.000
_cell.length_b   1.000
_cell.length_c   1.000
_cell.angle_alpha   90.00
_cell.angle_beta   90.00
_cell.angle_gamma   90.00
#
_symmetry.space_group_name_H-M   'P 1'
#
loop_
_entity.id
_entity.type
_entity.pdbx_description
1 polymer ?
#
loop_
_entity_poly.entity_id
_entity_poly.type
_entity_poly.pdbx_seq_one_letter_code
_entity_poly.pdbx_strand_id
1 'polypeptide(L)' 'MKFTLGNSLDELGITKNKLSTESQVRYNTISDLVNGNANAVRFDSLEAIIDALNTIAAEKGINKIYKIDDVIQYIKKS' A
#
# COMPACT_ATOMS: atom_id res chain seq x y z
N MET A 1 10.38 9.72 -6.34
CA MET A 1 9.57 8.75 -5.59
C MET A 1 9.13 7.67 -6.55
N LYS A 2 9.16 6.41 -6.13
CA LYS A 2 8.59 5.27 -6.84
C LYS A 2 7.51 4.69 -5.93
N PHE A 3 6.31 4.52 -6.46
CA PHE A 3 5.23 3.87 -5.74
C PHE A 3 5.36 2.35 -5.95
N THR A 4 5.36 1.61 -4.84
CA THR A 4 5.55 0.15 -4.83
C THR A 4 4.33 -0.60 -4.33
N LEU A 5 3.29 0.13 -3.88
CA LEU A 5 2.03 -0.44 -3.38
C LEU A 5 1.38 -1.44 -4.33
N GLY A 6 1.50 -1.22 -5.65
CA GLY A 6 1.04 -2.17 -6.67
C GLY A 6 1.68 -3.56 -6.52
N ASN A 7 3.00 -3.60 -6.34
CA ASN A 7 3.72 -4.86 -6.15
C ASN A 7 3.28 -5.54 -4.84
N SER A 8 3.05 -4.79 -3.77
CA SER A 8 2.57 -5.34 -2.50
C SER A 8 1.17 -5.95 -2.61
N LEU A 9 0.28 -5.33 -3.39
CA LEU A 9 -1.04 -5.87 -3.69
C LEU A 9 -0.94 -7.18 -4.48
N ASP A 10 -0.05 -7.23 -5.47
CA ASP A 10 0.19 -8.42 -6.30
C ASP A 10 0.80 -9.56 -5.47
N GLU A 11 1.77 -9.28 -4.60
CA GLU A 11 2.37 -10.23 -3.66
C GLU A 11 1.33 -10.81 -2.69
N LEU A 12 0.43 -9.96 -2.19
CA LEU A 12 -0.67 -10.37 -1.32
C LEU A 12 -1.81 -11.05 -2.10
N GLY A 13 -1.84 -10.96 -3.43
CA GLY A 13 -2.95 -11.43 -4.27
C GLY A 13 -4.28 -10.78 -3.85
N ILE A 14 -4.29 -9.48 -3.61
CA ILE A 14 -5.49 -8.71 -3.23
C ILE A 14 -5.78 -7.59 -4.23
N THR A 15 -7.04 -7.20 -4.32
CA THR A 15 -7.46 -6.09 -5.16
C THR A 15 -7.39 -4.76 -4.41
N LYS A 16 -7.31 -3.66 -5.17
CA LYS A 16 -7.43 -2.29 -4.64
C LYS A 16 -8.68 -2.08 -3.78
N ASN A 17 -9.79 -2.74 -4.14
CA ASN A 17 -11.05 -2.71 -3.39
C ASN A 17 -10.90 -3.34 -2.01
N LYS A 18 -10.29 -4.53 -1.93
CA LYS A 18 -10.06 -5.22 -0.65
C LYS A 18 -9.18 -4.37 0.27
N LEU A 19 -8.12 -3.76 -0.26
CA LEU A 19 -7.28 -2.84 0.51
C LEU A 19 -8.06 -1.60 0.99
N SER A 20 -8.97 -1.05 0.16
CA SER A 20 -9.81 0.09 0.54
C SER A 20 -10.74 -0.24 1.69
N THR A 21 -11.37 -1.40 1.67
CA THR A 21 -12.22 -1.87 2.76
C THR A 21 -11.42 -2.10 4.04
N GLU A 22 -10.24 -2.70 3.94
CA GLU A 22 -9.45 -3.06 5.13
C GLU A 22 -8.79 -1.84 5.78
N SER A 23 -8.18 -0.96 4.98
CA SER A 23 -7.51 0.25 5.47
C SER A 23 -8.46 1.40 5.81
N GLN A 24 -9.74 1.29 5.45
CA GLN A 24 -10.72 2.39 5.50
C GLN A 24 -10.29 3.63 4.70
N VAL A 25 -9.27 3.50 3.84
CA VAL A 25 -8.83 4.57 2.94
C VAL A 25 -9.70 4.52 1.69
N ARG A 26 -10.12 5.70 1.22
CA ARG A 26 -10.97 5.83 0.02
C ARG A 26 -10.31 5.15 -1.18
N TYR A 27 -11.11 4.40 -1.94
CA TYR A 27 -10.65 3.67 -3.11
C TYR A 27 -9.84 4.54 -4.09
N ASN A 28 -10.30 5.78 -4.34
CA ASN A 28 -9.62 6.70 -5.25
C ASN A 28 -8.18 6.99 -4.78
N THR A 29 -7.97 7.21 -3.49
CA THR A 29 -6.64 7.46 -2.91
C THR A 29 -5.73 6.24 -3.08
N ILE A 30 -6.24 5.03 -2.85
CA ILE A 30 -5.47 3.80 -3.08
C ILE A 30 -5.16 3.65 -4.57
N SER A 31 -6.14 3.88 -5.44
CA SER A 31 -5.95 3.80 -6.90
C SER A 31 -4.87 4.78 -7.37
N ASP A 32 -4.89 6.01 -6.86
CA ASP A 32 -3.89 7.03 -7.18
C ASP A 32 -2.50 6.65 -6.66
N LEU A 33 -2.40 6.07 -5.46
CA LEU A 33 -1.14 5.58 -4.91
C LEU A 33 -0.58 4.40 -5.72
N VAL A 34 -1.43 3.45 -6.11
CA VAL A 34 -1.02 2.28 -6.89
C VAL A 34 -0.57 2.67 -8.30
N ASN A 35 -1.29 3.60 -8.93
CA ASN A 35 -0.97 4.07 -10.27
C ASN A 35 0.17 5.11 -10.29
N GLY A 36 0.62 5.58 -9.12
CA GLY A 36 1.65 6.60 -8.97
C GLY A 36 1.20 8.02 -9.32
N ASN A 37 -0.11 8.27 -9.30
CA ASN A 37 -0.73 9.57 -9.58
C ASN A 37 -0.92 10.43 -8.31
N ALA A 38 -0.59 9.90 -7.13
CA ALA A 38 -0.73 10.61 -5.87
C ALA A 38 0.30 11.74 -5.74
N ASN A 39 -0.16 12.98 -5.70
CA ASN A 39 0.69 14.16 -5.46
C ASN A 39 1.01 14.38 -3.97
N ALA A 40 0.16 13.86 -3.09
CA ALA A 40 0.32 13.91 -1.65
C ALA A 40 -0.31 12.67 -1.01
N VAL A 41 0.26 12.25 0.10
CA VAL A 41 -0.31 11.22 0.97
C VAL A 41 -0.20 11.69 2.40
N ARG A 42 -1.28 11.56 3.17
CA ARG A 42 -1.26 11.86 4.60
C ARG A 42 -0.66 10.69 5.36
N PHE A 43 0.08 10.97 6.43
CA PHE A 43 0.72 9.92 7.24
C PHE A 43 -0.27 8.92 7.83
N ASP A 44 -1.44 9.39 8.27
CA ASP A 44 -2.50 8.52 8.79
C ASP A 44 -3.03 7.54 7.75
N SER A 45 -3.12 7.97 6.48
CA SER A 45 -3.54 7.10 5.37
C SER A 45 -2.44 6.08 5.05
N LEU A 46 -1.18 6.48 5.17
CA LEU A 46 -0.04 5.60 4.96
C LEU A 46 0.04 4.51 6.05
N GLU A 47 -0.13 4.91 7.30
CA GLU A 47 -0.21 4.01 8.46
C GLU A 47 -1.38 3.02 8.30
N ALA A 48 -2.58 3.50 8.00
CA ALA A 48 -3.75 2.64 7.78
C ALA A 48 -3.56 1.64 6.62
N ILE A 49 -2.86 2.04 5.55
CA ILE A 49 -2.52 1.13 4.45
C ILE A 49 -1.53 0.05 4.93
N ILE A 50 -0.47 0.44 5.63
CA ILE A 50 0.56 -0.50 6.12
C ILE A 50 -0.04 -1.50 7.11
N ASP A 51 -0.88 -1.03 8.02
CA ASP A 51 -1.57 -1.87 9.00
C ASP A 51 -2.52 -2.86 8.31
N ALA A 52 -3.26 -2.41 7.29
CA ALA A 52 -4.11 -3.27 6.49
C ALA A 52 -3.30 -4.33 5.72
N LEU A 53 -2.18 -3.94 5.09
CA LEU A 53 -1.30 -4.88 4.39
C LEU A 53 -0.77 -5.96 5.35
N ASN A 54 -0.31 -5.56 6.54
CA ASN A 54 0.21 -6.48 7.55
C ASN A 54 -0.88 -7.39 8.14
N THR A 55 -2.08 -6.85 8.36
CA THR A 55 -3.24 -7.64 8.80
C THR A 55 -3.58 -8.71 7.77
N ILE A 56 -3.69 -8.34 6.49
CA ILE A 56 -3.96 -9.27 5.40
C ILE A 56 -2.82 -10.30 5.25
N ALA A 57 -1.57 -9.87 5.41
CA ALA A 57 -0.42 -10.78 5.36
C ALA A 57 -0.50 -11.84 6.47
N ALA A 58 -0.82 -11.43 7.69
CA ALA A 58 -1.02 -12.32 8.82
C ALA A 58 -2.19 -13.29 8.60
N GLU A 59 -3.33 -12.79 8.11
CA GLU A 59 -4.50 -13.62 7.76
C GLU A 59 -4.16 -14.68 6.70
N LYS A 60 -3.31 -14.33 5.73
CA LYS A 60 -2.87 -15.25 4.66
C LYS A 60 -1.70 -16.15 5.06
N GLY A 61 -1.17 -16.02 6.29
CA GLY A 61 0.01 -16.77 6.73
C GLY A 61 1.30 -16.38 6.00
N ILE A 62 1.34 -15.18 5.40
CA ILE A 62 2.51 -14.65 4.71
C ILE A 62 3.46 -14.09 5.78
N ASN A 63 4.65 -14.69 5.89
CA ASN A 63 5.67 -14.27 6.86
C ASN A 63 6.48 -13.05 6.37
N LYS A 64 5.78 -12.00 5.92
CA LYS A 64 6.35 -10.73 5.47
C LYS A 64 5.69 -9.58 6.25
N ILE A 65 6.51 -8.68 6.77
CA ILE A 65 6.06 -7.44 7.40
C ILE A 65 6.27 -6.31 6.38
N TYR A 66 5.17 -5.72 5.94
CA TYR A 66 5.13 -4.57 5.04
C TYR A 66 5.50 -3.30 5.81
N LYS A 67 6.30 -2.44 5.17
CA LYS A 67 6.79 -1.17 5.71
C LYS A 67 6.41 -0.01 4.80
N ILE A 68 6.81 1.21 5.18
CA ILE A 68 6.66 2.42 4.36
C ILE A 68 7.26 2.22 2.96
N ASP A 69 8.42 1.57 2.88
CA ASP A 69 9.11 1.27 1.62
C ASP A 69 8.36 0.29 0.73
N ASP A 70 7.38 -0.47 1.25
CA ASP A 70 6.51 -1.30 0.42
C ASP A 70 5.39 -0.46 -0.23
N VAL A 71 5.09 0.74 0.30
CA VAL A 71 4.11 1.67 -0.28
C VAL A 71 4.79 2.69 -1.21
N ILE A 72 5.85 3.36 -0.73
CA ILE A 72 6.56 4.43 -1.44
C ILE A 72 8.06 4.35 -1.14
N GLN A 73 8.89 4.43 -2.17
CA GLN A 73 10.34 4.49 -2.05
C GLN A 73 10.91 5.76 -2.67
N TYR A 74 11.87 6.40 -2.01
CA TYR A 74 12.68 7.42 -2.64
C TYR A 74 13.83 6.78 -3.43
N ILE A 75 13.82 6.94 -4.75
CA ILE A 75 14.94 6.56 -5.62
C ILE A 75 15.65 7.82 -6.06
N LYS A 76 16.88 8.01 -5.58
CA LYS A 76 17.79 9.05 -6.07
C LYS A 76 18.17 8.72 -7.51
N LYS A 77 17.83 9.59 -8.45
CA LYS A 77 18.42 9.52 -9.80
C LYS A 77 19.87 9.98 -9.68
N SER A 78 20.81 9.10 -10.08
CA SER A 78 22.22 9.45 -10.24
C SER A 78 22.44 10.25 -11.51
#